data_AF-A0A6H2NI71-F1
#
_entry.id   AF-A0A6H2NI71-F1
#
_cell.length_a   1.000
_cell.length_b   1.000
_cell.length_c   1.000
_cell.angle_alpha   90.00
_cell.angle_beta   90.00
_cell.angle_gamma   90.00
#
_symmetry.space_group_name_H-M   'P 1'
#
loop_
_entity.id
_entity.type
_entity.pdbx_description
1 polymer ?
#
loop_
_entity_poly.entity_id
_entity_poly.type
_entity_poly.pdbx_seq_one_letter_code
_entity_poly.pdbx_strand_id
1 'polypeptide(L)' 'MKLTPSYPVLQSVLSFRPFLQNPPKTGLDLVAYWESVGVINSRPDIMDSQEHARRLHHQSEHRERA' A
#
# COMPACT_ATOMS: atom_id res chain seq x y z
N MET A 1 11.10 13.71 29.39
CA MET A 1 9.98 13.46 28.46
C MET A 1 10.34 12.26 27.60
N LYS A 2 9.65 11.12 27.76
CA LYS A 2 9.89 9.89 26.98
C LYS A 2 9.02 9.91 25.72
N LEU A 3 9.60 9.50 24.59
CA LEU A 3 9.02 9.48 23.24
C LEU A 3 7.81 8.55 23.12
N THR A 4 6.89 8.86 22.20
CA THR A 4 6.30 7.85 21.30
C THR A 4 6.14 8.44 19.89
N PRO A 5 6.68 7.80 18.84
CA PRO A 5 6.44 8.19 17.46
C PRO A 5 5.06 7.69 16.99
N SER A 6 4.32 8.53 16.28
CA SER A 6 3.02 8.23 15.68
C SER A 6 3.06 6.99 14.80
N TYR A 7 2.57 5.86 15.31
CA TYR A 7 2.16 4.71 14.51
C TYR A 7 0.65 4.49 14.66
N PRO A 8 -0.21 5.13 13.84
CA PRO A 8 -1.57 4.58 13.70
C PRO A 8 -2.08 4.44 12.27
N VAL A 9 -1.31 4.73 11.22
CA VAL A 9 -1.84 4.64 9.85
C VAL A 9 -1.66 3.24 9.23
N LEU A 10 -0.68 2.46 9.70
CA LEU A 10 -0.41 1.12 9.14
C LEU A 10 -1.36 0.03 9.68
N GLN A 11 -2.05 0.26 10.80
CA GLN A 11 -2.79 -0.80 11.49
C GLN A 11 -4.21 -1.00 10.95
N SER A 12 -4.87 0.07 10.48
CA SER A 12 -6.28 0.03 10.05
C SER A 12 -6.51 -0.68 8.71
N VAL A 13 -5.53 -0.63 7.79
CA VAL A 13 -5.68 -1.22 6.45
C VAL A 13 -5.60 -2.75 6.47
N LEU A 14 -4.87 -3.32 7.44
CA LEU A 14 -4.72 -4.77 7.57
C LEU A 14 -5.91 -5.43 8.28
N SER A 15 -6.72 -4.67 9.04
CA SER A 15 -7.86 -5.20 9.79
C SER A 15 -9.06 -5.60 8.93
N PHE A 16 -9.16 -5.13 7.68
CA PHE A 16 -10.32 -5.34 6.80
C PHE A 16 -10.12 -6.43 5.75
N ARG A 17 -8.94 -7.06 5.68
CA ARG A 17 -8.68 -8.13 4.71
C ARG A 17 -9.20 -9.43 5.32
N PRO A 18 -10.08 -10.21 4.65
CA PRO A 18 -10.37 -11.56 5.09
C PRO A 18 -9.03 -12.28 5.22
N PHE A 19 -8.76 -12.82 6.41
CA PHE A 19 -7.56 -13.58 6.68
C PHE A 19 -7.49 -14.69 5.63
N LEU A 20 -6.47 -14.65 4.75
CA LEU A 20 -6.35 -15.62 3.68
C LEU A 20 -6.30 -17.00 4.33
N GLN A 21 -7.31 -17.84 4.10
CA GLN A 21 -7.40 -19.15 4.76
C GLN A 21 -6.18 -20.04 4.43
N ASN A 22 -5.56 -19.81 3.27
CA ASN A 22 -4.25 -20.33 2.91
C ASN A 22 -3.39 -19.16 2.43
N PRO A 23 -2.63 -18.51 3.33
CA PRO A 23 -1.78 -17.40 2.93
C PRO A 23 -0.64 -17.91 2.03
N PRO A 24 -0.18 -17.10 1.06
CA PRO A 24 1.01 -17.42 0.26
C PRO A 24 2.21 -17.72 1.15
N LYS A 25 2.93 -18.81 0.88
CA LYS A 25 4.07 -19.26 1.71
C LYS A 25 5.41 -18.84 1.13
N THR A 26 5.44 -18.59 -0.18
CA THR A 26 6.62 -18.15 -0.91
C THR A 26 6.35 -16.85 -1.67
N GLY A 27 7.43 -16.20 -2.14
CA GLY A 27 7.30 -15.03 -3.00
C GLY A 27 6.56 -15.34 -4.31
N LEU A 28 6.75 -16.54 -4.86
CA LEU A 28 6.06 -16.97 -6.08
C LEU A 28 4.55 -17.14 -5.85
N ASP A 29 4.16 -17.77 -4.73
CA ASP A 29 2.75 -17.90 -4.36
C ASP A 29 2.09 -16.54 -4.18
N LEU A 30 2.84 -15.56 -3.65
CA LEU A 30 2.33 -14.21 -3.42
C LEU A 30 2.06 -13.47 -4.73
N VAL A 31 2.98 -13.59 -5.70
CA VAL A 31 2.81 -13.01 -7.04
C VAL A 31 1.62 -13.66 -7.75
N ALA A 32 1.53 -15.00 -7.73
CA ALA A 32 0.42 -15.73 -8.32
C ALA A 32 -0.94 -15.35 -7.70
N TYR A 33 -0.98 -15.18 -6.38
CA TYR A 33 -2.16 -14.67 -5.69
C TYR A 33 -2.53 -13.26 -6.18
N TRP A 34 -1.60 -12.31 -6.21
CA TRP A 34 -1.87 -10.95 -6.67
C TRP A 34 -2.33 -10.87 -8.13
N GLU A 35 -1.81 -11.74 -8.99
CA GLU A 35 -2.28 -11.86 -10.36
C GLU A 35 -3.73 -12.39 -10.40
N SER A 36 -4.04 -13.45 -9.64
CA SER A 36 -5.38 -14.05 -9.59
C SER A 36 -6.47 -13.09 -9.10
N VAL A 37 -6.13 -12.18 -8.17
CA VAL A 37 -7.07 -11.17 -7.65
C VAL A 37 -7.03 -9.86 -8.45
N GLY A 38 -6.30 -9.82 -9.57
CA GLY A 38 -6.27 -8.69 -10.49
C GLY A 38 -5.55 -7.44 -9.97
N VAL A 39 -4.63 -7.59 -9.00
CA VAL A 39 -3.82 -6.47 -8.48
C VAL A 39 -2.73 -6.08 -9.47
N ILE A 40 -2.10 -7.08 -10.11
CA ILE A 40 -1.09 -6.86 -11.14
C ILE A 40 -1.72 -6.13 -12.32
N ASN A 41 -1.07 -5.07 -12.81
CA ASN A 41 -1.54 -4.19 -13.89
C ASN A 41 -2.88 -3.46 -13.63
N SER A 42 -3.37 -3.40 -12.39
CA SER A 42 -4.61 -2.68 -12.04
C SER A 42 -4.55 -1.16 -12.25
N ARG A 43 -3.34 -0.59 -12.34
CA ARG A 43 -3.09 0.85 -12.55
C ARG A 43 -2.14 1.07 -13.73
N PRO A 44 -2.59 0.79 -14.96
CA PRO A 44 -1.75 0.92 -16.15
C PRO A 44 -1.42 2.40 -16.46
N ASP A 45 -2.19 3.33 -15.90
CA ASP A 45 -1.95 4.78 -15.95
C ASP A 45 -0.69 5.20 -15.17
N ILE A 46 -0.22 4.38 -14.22
CA ILE A 46 1.00 4.62 -13.46
C ILE A 46 2.17 3.92 -14.16
N MET A 47 2.75 4.59 -15.15
CA MET A 47 3.93 4.08 -15.88
C MET A 47 5.20 4.10 -15.03
N ASP A 48 5.39 5.13 -14.21
CA ASP A 48 6.47 5.25 -13.23
C ASP A 48 5.87 5.39 -11.83
N SER A 49 5.95 4.29 -11.06
CA SER A 49 5.42 4.23 -9.70
C SER A 49 6.16 5.14 -8.73
N GLN A 50 7.46 5.38 -8.95
CA GLN A 50 8.26 6.23 -8.08
C GLN A 50 7.92 7.69 -8.31
N GLU A 51 7.84 8.14 -9.57
CA GLU A 51 7.44 9.50 -9.89
C GLU A 51 6.02 9.80 -9.39
N HIS A 52 5.10 8.86 -9.58
CA HIS A 52 3.73 8.98 -9.07
C HIS A 52 3.69 9.11 -7.54
N ALA A 53 4.49 8.31 -6.81
CA ALA A 53 4.59 8.41 -5.36
C ALA A 53 5.17 9.76 -4.90
N ARG A 54 6.20 10.28 -5.58
CA ARG A 54 6.76 11.62 -5.28
C ARG A 54 5.72 12.72 -5.47
N ARG A 55 4.93 12.66 -6.55
CA ARG A 55 3.84 13.62 -6.79
C ARG A 55 2.79 13.57 -5.68
N LEU A 56 2.37 12.37 -5.26
CA LEU A 56 1.40 12.20 -4.16
C LEU A 56 1.92 12.77 -2.83
N HIS A 57 3.20 12.55 -2.53
CA HIS A 57 3.85 13.12 -1.34
C HIS A 57 3.81 14.64 -1.37
N HIS A 58 4.28 15.24 -2.46
CA HIS A 58 4.30 16.69 -2.64
C HIS A 58 2.90 17.30 -2.55
N GLN A 59 1.91 16.68 -3.18
CA GLN A 59 0.50 17.11 -3.09
C GLN A 59 -0.03 17.06 -1.66
N SER A 60 0.36 16.07 -0.87
CA SER A 60 -0.09 15.91 0.51
C SER A 60 0.56 16.94 1.45
N GLU A 61 1.86 17.18 1.30
CA GLU A 61 2.60 18.19 2.08
C GLU A 61 2.03 19.61 1.87
N HIS A 62 1.56 19.91 0.67
CA HIS A 62 0.98 21.22 0.37
C HIS A 62 -0.53 21.31 0.64
N ARG A 63 -1.19 20.22 1.03
CA ARG A 63 -2.63 20.18 1.32
C ARG A 63 -2.99 20.76 2.70
N GLU A 64 -2.01 21.02 3.57
CA GLU A 64 -2.23 21.56 4.93
C GLU A 64 -2.41 23.09 5.00
N ARG A 65 -2.66 23.78 3.88
CA ARG A 65 -2.91 25.24 3.89
C ARG A 65 -4.20 25.59 3.15
N ALA A 66 -5.33 25.17 3.71
CA ALA A 66 -6.64 25.73 3.44
C ALA A 66 -7.33 26.03 4.77
#